data_AF-A0A1C5VDV8-F1
#
_entry.id   AF-A0A1C5VDV8-F1
#
_cell.length_a   1.000
_cell.length_b   1.000
_cell.length_c   1.000
_cell.angle_alpha   90.00
_cell.angle_beta   90.00
_cell.angle_gamma   90.00
#
_symmetry.space_group_name_H-M   'P 1'
#
loop_
_entity.id
_entity.type
_entity.pdbx_description
1 polymer ?
#
loop_
_entity_poly.entity_id
_entity_poly.type
_entity_poly.pdbx_seq_one_letter_code
_entity_poly.pdbx_strand_id
1 'polypeptide(L)'
;MSITFLSNPIHLPDFFKFDREYLGKQESQNEDQKVFHKDILEVSQLSKNRENLMDKIKHTVVHSVTSFSDMRAGILKEIREEKGQYDYTDVVNACGLSYARLYSEIEQRYENEQYYKVDGTPLTKEDEIEWLDIQFEQEAAWQKSCARIAAQGQVIQGKIFEMPTKEMEELEDSFYQAKDAYMKLYRESRQVGKPLVLQNYIFGNGRMYEVLNRLGNLQERVE
;
A
#
# COMPACT_ATOMS: atom_id res chain seq x y z
N MET A 1 -11.96 11.04 -39.77
CA MET A 1 -10.67 10.31 -39.95
C MET A 1 -10.69 9.11 -39.03
N SER A 2 -10.50 7.92 -39.61
CA SER A 2 -10.39 6.62 -38.92
C SER A 2 -8.94 6.36 -38.50
N ILE A 3 -8.73 5.50 -37.50
CA ILE A 3 -7.77 4.39 -37.63
C ILE A 3 -8.38 3.13 -36.97
N THR A 4 -8.36 2.04 -37.74
CA THR A 4 -8.80 0.66 -37.46
C THR A 4 -7.66 -0.22 -36.95
N PHE A 5 -7.97 -1.25 -36.15
CA PHE A 5 -7.20 -2.50 -36.12
C PHE A 5 -8.12 -3.75 -36.09
N LEU A 6 -7.85 -4.63 -37.05
CA LEU A 6 -8.28 -6.02 -37.26
C LEU A 6 -9.78 -6.37 -37.20
N SER A 7 -10.35 -6.29 -38.40
CA SER A 7 -11.43 -7.12 -38.92
C SER A 7 -11.13 -8.63 -38.84
N ASN A 8 -11.92 -9.37 -38.07
CA ASN A 8 -12.35 -10.75 -38.35
C ASN A 8 -13.59 -11.09 -37.48
N PRO A 9 -14.81 -11.17 -38.03
CA PRO A 9 -15.92 -11.82 -37.35
C PRO A 9 -15.78 -13.33 -37.50
N ILE A 10 -15.66 -14.05 -36.38
CA ILE A 10 -15.80 -15.52 -36.38
C ILE A 10 -17.31 -15.82 -36.40
N HIS A 11 -17.80 -16.36 -37.52
CA HIS A 11 -19.13 -16.94 -37.60
C HIS A 11 -19.15 -18.28 -36.86
N LEU A 12 -19.92 -18.35 -35.77
CA LEU A 12 -20.35 -19.62 -35.19
C LEU A 12 -21.44 -20.22 -36.09
N PRO A 13 -21.35 -21.52 -36.47
CA PRO A 13 -22.44 -22.18 -37.19
C PRO A 13 -23.65 -22.37 -36.26
N ASP A 14 -24.84 -21.99 -36.73
CA ASP A 14 -26.12 -22.29 -36.09
C ASP A 14 -26.34 -23.81 -35.99
N PHE A 15 -25.96 -24.39 -34.86
CA PHE A 15 -26.26 -25.77 -34.48
C PHE A 15 -27.48 -25.83 -33.54
N PHE A 16 -28.61 -25.26 -33.97
CA PHE A 16 -29.91 -25.54 -33.35
C PHE A 16 -30.94 -25.84 -34.43
N LYS A 17 -30.90 -27.08 -34.95
CA LYS A 17 -32.09 -27.75 -35.45
C LYS A 17 -32.39 -28.90 -34.49
N PHE A 18 -33.42 -28.71 -33.67
CA PHE A 18 -34.02 -29.79 -32.90
C PHE A 18 -34.77 -30.70 -33.88
N ASP A 19 -34.20 -31.84 -34.22
CA ASP A 19 -34.95 -32.93 -34.85
C ASP A 19 -35.82 -33.58 -33.79
N ARG A 20 -37.11 -33.24 -33.84
CA ARG A 20 -38.19 -33.83 -33.07
C ARG A 20 -38.51 -35.21 -33.66
N GLU A 21 -37.76 -36.23 -33.27
CA GLU A 21 -38.19 -37.61 -33.42
C GLU A 21 -37.32 -38.51 -32.56
N TYR A 22 -37.79 -38.91 -31.37
CA TYR A 22 -37.53 -40.22 -30.77
C TYR A 22 -38.53 -40.43 -29.64
N LEU A 23 -39.73 -40.85 -30.03
CA LEU A 23 -40.70 -41.48 -29.14
C LEU A 23 -40.39 -42.98 -29.16
N GLY A 24 -39.75 -43.50 -28.11
CA GLY A 24 -39.39 -44.90 -28.10
C GLY A 24 -38.68 -45.39 -26.84
N LYS A 25 -39.50 -45.94 -25.94
CA LYS A 25 -39.19 -46.95 -24.92
C LYS A 25 -38.69 -46.48 -23.55
N GLN A 26 -39.56 -46.79 -22.59
CA GLN A 26 -39.41 -46.79 -21.15
C GLN A 26 -38.66 -48.06 -20.74
N GLU A 27 -37.41 -47.94 -20.27
CA GLU A 27 -36.71 -48.95 -19.43
C GLU A 27 -35.32 -48.43 -19.00
N SER A 28 -35.24 -47.66 -17.89
CA SER A 28 -34.07 -47.52 -16.99
C SER A 28 -34.15 -46.30 -16.04
N GLN A 29 -35.27 -46.09 -15.33
CA GLN A 29 -35.44 -44.92 -14.45
C GLN A 29 -34.52 -44.85 -13.20
N ASN A 30 -33.51 -45.72 -13.06
CA ASN A 30 -32.60 -45.71 -11.90
C ASN A 30 -31.16 -45.29 -12.21
N GLU A 31 -30.69 -45.38 -13.46
CA GLU A 31 -29.32 -44.97 -13.81
C GLU A 31 -29.25 -43.52 -14.28
N ASP A 32 -30.18 -43.09 -15.13
CA ASP A 32 -30.23 -41.70 -15.60
C ASP A 32 -30.46 -40.71 -14.44
N GLN A 33 -31.33 -41.04 -13.48
CA GLN A 33 -31.57 -40.21 -12.31
C GLN A 33 -30.32 -40.10 -11.39
N LYS A 34 -29.48 -41.15 -11.34
CA LYS A 34 -28.19 -41.13 -10.64
C LYS A 34 -27.13 -40.33 -11.40
N VAL A 35 -27.09 -40.41 -12.72
CA VAL A 35 -26.18 -39.62 -13.57
C VAL A 35 -26.50 -38.13 -13.44
N PHE A 36 -27.78 -37.74 -13.56
CA PHE A 36 -28.19 -36.34 -13.36
C PHE A 36 -27.91 -35.84 -11.94
N HIS A 37 -28.13 -36.65 -10.89
CA HIS A 37 -27.80 -36.24 -9.52
C HIS A 37 -26.29 -36.10 -9.29
N LYS A 38 -25.46 -36.94 -9.91
CA LYS A 38 -24.00 -36.82 -9.85
C LYS A 38 -23.52 -35.57 -10.59
N ASP A 39 -24.04 -35.31 -11.78
CA ASP A 39 -23.69 -34.13 -12.57
C ASP A 39 -24.16 -32.84 -11.89
N ILE A 40 -25.35 -32.82 -11.28
CA ILE A 40 -25.84 -31.67 -10.51
C ILE A 40 -24.98 -31.45 -9.24
N LEU A 41 -24.54 -32.52 -8.58
CA LEU A 41 -23.66 -32.42 -7.41
C LEU A 41 -22.26 -31.91 -7.79
N GLU A 42 -21.69 -32.42 -8.88
CA GLU A 42 -20.39 -31.97 -9.42
C GLU A 42 -20.46 -30.51 -9.90
N VAL A 43 -21.52 -30.12 -10.61
CA VAL A 43 -21.77 -28.72 -11.01
C VAL A 43 -21.97 -27.82 -9.78
N SER A 44 -22.65 -28.28 -8.73
CA SER A 44 -22.80 -27.52 -7.48
C SER A 44 -21.47 -27.35 -6.74
N GLN A 45 -20.63 -28.39 -6.68
CA GLN A 45 -19.29 -28.30 -6.10
C GLN A 45 -18.40 -27.35 -6.89
N LEU A 46 -18.41 -27.44 -8.22
CA LEU A 46 -17.70 -26.50 -9.10
C LEU A 46 -18.18 -25.07 -8.92
N SER A 47 -19.49 -24.86 -8.79
CA SER A 47 -20.06 -23.53 -8.51
C SER A 47 -19.58 -22.98 -7.17
N LYS A 48 -19.62 -23.77 -6.11
CA LYS A 48 -19.10 -23.38 -4.78
C LYS A 48 -17.61 -23.10 -4.81
N ASN A 49 -16.83 -23.90 -5.53
CA ASN A 49 -15.40 -23.69 -5.69
C ASN A 49 -15.09 -22.40 -6.45
N ARG A 50 -15.86 -22.11 -7.51
CA ARG A 50 -15.75 -20.85 -8.25
C ARG A 50 -16.09 -19.66 -7.37
N GLU A 51 -17.15 -19.74 -6.58
CA GLU A 51 -17.52 -18.68 -5.64
C GLU A 51 -16.42 -18.45 -4.60
N ASN A 52 -15.88 -19.51 -4.00
CA ASN A 52 -14.75 -19.41 -3.07
C ASN A 52 -13.49 -18.81 -3.73
N LEU A 53 -13.18 -19.19 -4.97
CA LEU A 53 -12.05 -18.66 -5.71
C LEU A 53 -12.23 -17.17 -6.01
N MET A 54 -13.42 -16.77 -6.48
CA MET A 54 -13.73 -15.36 -6.74
C MET A 54 -13.65 -14.52 -5.47
N ASP A 55 -14.13 -15.06 -4.35
CA ASP A 55 -14.03 -14.43 -3.04
C ASP A 55 -12.56 -14.23 -2.63
N LYS A 56 -11.71 -15.25 -2.76
CA LYS A 56 -10.27 -15.15 -2.49
C LYS A 56 -9.58 -14.12 -3.38
N ILE A 57 -9.89 -14.10 -4.69
CA ILE A 57 -9.33 -13.12 -5.63
C ILE A 57 -9.73 -11.70 -5.22
N LYS A 58 -10.99 -11.49 -4.83
CA LYS A 58 -11.49 -10.20 -4.37
C LYS A 58 -10.76 -9.71 -3.10
N HIS A 59 -10.44 -10.63 -2.19
CA HIS A 59 -9.75 -10.32 -0.92
C HIS A 59 -8.23 -10.61 -0.99
N THR A 60 -7.64 -10.63 -2.18
CA THR A 60 -6.18 -10.72 -2.33
C THR A 60 -5.56 -9.34 -2.18
N VAL A 61 -4.59 -9.21 -1.27
CA VAL A 61 -3.83 -7.97 -1.07
C VAL A 61 -2.55 -8.03 -1.88
N VAL A 62 -2.29 -6.97 -2.65
CA VAL A 62 -1.02 -6.76 -3.34
C VAL A 62 -0.39 -5.49 -2.78
N HIS A 63 0.66 -5.66 -1.99
CA HIS A 63 1.40 -4.53 -1.43
C HIS A 63 2.21 -3.82 -2.53
N SER A 64 1.92 -2.53 -2.77
CA SER A 64 2.82 -1.72 -3.60
C SER A 64 4.03 -1.30 -2.76
N VAL A 65 5.22 -1.47 -3.32
CA VAL A 65 6.49 -0.95 -2.76
C VAL A 65 6.51 0.59 -2.64
N THR A 66 5.55 1.29 -3.24
CA THR A 66 5.43 2.75 -3.16
C THR A 66 4.42 3.21 -2.11
N SER A 67 3.60 2.33 -1.52
CA SER A 67 2.45 2.77 -0.71
C SER A 67 2.86 3.68 0.45
N PHE A 68 3.98 3.38 1.11
CA PHE A 68 4.51 4.20 2.21
C PHE A 68 4.99 5.57 1.70
N SER A 69 5.76 5.57 0.63
CA SER A 69 6.33 6.80 0.07
C SER A 69 5.25 7.70 -0.54
N ASP A 70 4.22 7.12 -1.16
CA ASP A 70 3.04 7.81 -1.69
C ASP A 70 2.23 8.48 -0.57
N MET A 71 1.97 7.77 0.54
CA MET A 71 1.31 8.33 1.73
C MET A 71 2.06 9.54 2.27
N ARG A 72 3.38 9.40 2.45
CA ARG A 72 4.22 10.50 2.93
C ARG A 72 4.26 11.66 1.96
N ALA A 73 4.39 11.39 0.66
CA ALA A 73 4.39 12.43 -0.36
C ALA A 73 3.08 13.23 -0.37
N GLY A 74 1.94 12.56 -0.16
CA GLY A 74 0.64 13.21 0.05
C GLY A 74 0.66 14.18 1.23
N ILE A 75 1.15 13.74 2.39
CA ILE A 75 1.27 14.60 3.59
C ILE A 75 2.21 15.79 3.34
N LEU A 76 3.39 15.57 2.76
CA LEU A 76 4.35 16.64 2.47
C LEU A 76 3.81 17.65 1.44
N LYS A 77 2.98 17.18 0.50
CA LYS A 77 2.28 18.05 -0.44
C LYS A 77 1.30 18.97 0.29
N GLU A 78 0.48 18.44 1.20
CA GLU A 78 -0.43 19.24 2.04
C GLU A 78 0.35 20.33 2.82
N ILE A 79 1.47 19.95 3.46
CA ILE A 79 2.33 20.90 4.18
C ILE A 79 2.87 21.99 3.26
N ARG A 80 3.32 21.62 2.05
CA ARG A 80 3.81 22.58 1.07
C ARG A 80 2.71 23.53 0.59
N GLU A 81 1.49 23.05 0.43
CA GLU A 81 0.35 23.88 0.07
C GLU A 81 -0.03 24.87 1.18
N GLU A 82 0.13 24.49 2.45
CA GLU A 82 -0.16 25.35 3.61
C GLU A 82 0.98 26.33 3.96
N LYS A 83 2.22 25.83 4.03
CA LYS A 83 3.41 26.58 4.50
C LYS A 83 4.28 27.12 3.36
N GLY A 84 4.02 26.73 2.11
CA GLY A 84 4.83 27.06 0.92
C GLY A 84 6.04 26.14 0.71
N GLN A 85 6.63 25.65 1.80
CA GLN A 85 7.75 24.71 1.81
C GLN A 85 7.63 23.77 3.02
N TYR A 86 8.37 22.66 2.98
CA TYR A 86 8.53 21.76 4.13
C TYR A 86 10.01 21.64 4.49
N ASP A 87 10.28 21.33 5.75
CA ASP A 87 11.63 21.14 6.27
C ASP A 87 11.86 19.70 6.79
N TYR A 88 13.03 19.41 7.35
CA TYR A 88 13.31 18.06 7.86
C TYR A 88 12.47 17.67 9.08
N THR A 89 11.96 18.63 9.86
CA THR A 89 11.00 18.34 10.92
C THR A 89 9.67 17.89 10.33
N ASP A 90 9.21 18.54 9.27
CA ASP A 90 8.02 18.11 8.51
C ASP A 90 8.21 16.71 7.90
N VAL A 91 9.39 16.40 7.35
CA VAL A 91 9.72 15.06 6.82
C VAL A 91 9.63 13.97 7.88
N VAL A 92 10.21 14.21 9.06
CA VAL A 92 10.16 13.28 10.20
C VAL A 92 8.71 13.05 10.66
N ASN A 93 7.93 14.13 10.81
CA ASN A 93 6.54 14.02 11.21
C ASN A 93 5.68 13.30 10.15
N ALA A 94 5.90 13.59 8.87
CA ALA A 94 5.20 12.93 7.78
C ALA A 94 5.49 11.42 7.74
N CYS A 95 6.73 10.99 7.99
CA CYS A 95 7.07 9.57 8.11
C CYS A 95 6.32 8.88 9.26
N GLY A 96 6.33 9.49 10.46
CA GLY A 96 5.62 8.94 11.61
C GLY A 96 4.10 8.85 11.40
N LEU A 97 3.50 9.91 10.84
CA LEU A 97 2.08 9.93 10.50
C LEU A 97 1.71 8.91 9.42
N SER A 98 2.56 8.74 8.41
CA SER A 98 2.34 7.76 7.33
C SER A 98 2.26 6.34 7.88
N TYR A 99 3.18 5.98 8.77
CA TYR A 99 3.14 4.68 9.45
C TYR A 99 1.82 4.51 10.22
N ALA A 100 1.42 5.49 11.03
CA ALA A 100 0.20 5.39 11.82
C ALA A 100 -1.08 5.31 10.96
N ARG A 101 -1.14 6.03 9.84
CA ARG A 101 -2.28 5.96 8.90
C ARG A 101 -2.36 4.58 8.23
N LEU A 102 -1.26 4.08 7.68
CA LEU A 102 -1.23 2.75 7.07
C LEU A 102 -1.51 1.64 8.09
N TYR A 103 -1.00 1.76 9.32
CA TYR A 103 -1.33 0.84 10.39
C TYR A 103 -2.84 0.84 10.69
N SER A 104 -3.46 2.03 10.75
CA SER A 104 -4.91 2.15 10.95
C SER A 104 -5.71 1.51 9.80
N GLU A 105 -5.26 1.68 8.55
CA GLU A 105 -5.89 1.04 7.38
C GLU A 105 -5.79 -0.50 7.44
N ILE A 106 -4.63 -1.02 7.86
CA ILE A 106 -4.44 -2.45 8.11
C ILE A 106 -5.40 -2.91 9.22
N GLU A 107 -5.42 -2.24 10.39
CA GLU A 107 -6.31 -2.65 11.48
C GLU A 107 -7.78 -2.69 11.05
N GLN A 108 -8.27 -1.66 10.36
CA GLN A 108 -9.66 -1.58 9.90
C GLN A 108 -10.01 -2.71 8.94
N ARG A 109 -9.09 -3.09 8.06
CA ARG A 109 -9.28 -4.17 7.10
C ARG A 109 -9.57 -5.51 7.79
N TYR A 110 -8.86 -5.80 8.87
CA TYR A 110 -9.01 -7.06 9.63
C TYR A 110 -10.14 -7.08 10.66
N GLU A 111 -10.96 -6.01 10.76
CA GLU A 111 -12.11 -6.02 11.68
C GLU A 111 -13.24 -6.91 11.19
N ASN A 112 -13.40 -7.14 9.88
CA ASN A 112 -14.62 -7.74 9.31
C ASN A 112 -14.40 -8.89 8.30
N GLU A 113 -13.23 -8.96 7.65
CA GLU A 113 -13.02 -9.85 6.50
C GLU A 113 -11.67 -10.58 6.59
N GLN A 114 -11.58 -11.75 5.96
CA GLN A 114 -10.33 -12.50 5.81
C GLN A 114 -9.66 -12.14 4.48
N TYR A 115 -8.36 -11.87 4.53
CA TYR A 115 -7.55 -11.51 3.37
C TYR A 115 -6.55 -12.61 3.00
N TYR A 116 -6.09 -12.58 1.76
CA TYR A 116 -5.22 -13.60 1.18
C TYR A 116 -3.98 -12.98 0.52
N LYS A 117 -2.87 -13.71 0.59
CA LYS A 117 -1.66 -13.45 -0.18
C LYS A 117 -1.89 -13.82 -1.65
N VAL A 118 -0.98 -13.38 -2.52
CA VAL A 118 -1.04 -13.67 -3.96
C VAL A 118 -0.99 -15.17 -4.28
N ASP A 119 -0.38 -15.97 -3.40
CA ASP A 119 -0.34 -17.44 -3.52
C ASP A 119 -1.61 -18.13 -2.99
N GLY A 120 -2.60 -17.37 -2.53
CA GLY A 120 -3.88 -17.86 -2.00
C GLY A 120 -3.84 -18.33 -0.54
N THR A 121 -2.70 -18.22 0.14
CA THR A 121 -2.61 -18.47 1.59
C THR A 121 -3.24 -17.32 2.39
N PRO A 122 -3.77 -17.57 3.60
CA PRO A 122 -4.29 -16.49 4.45
C PRO A 122 -3.19 -15.44 4.72
N LEU A 123 -3.54 -14.17 4.51
CA LEU A 123 -2.73 -13.05 4.94
C LEU A 123 -3.15 -12.69 6.36
N THR A 124 -2.18 -12.66 7.28
CA THR A 124 -2.44 -12.25 8.66
C THR A 124 -2.21 -10.75 8.82
N LYS A 125 -2.84 -10.17 9.83
CA LYS A 125 -2.57 -8.80 10.22
C LYS A 125 -1.08 -8.60 10.55
N GLU A 126 -0.48 -9.58 11.21
CA GLU A 126 0.93 -9.59 11.57
C GLU A 126 1.84 -9.58 10.34
N ASP A 127 1.50 -10.33 9.28
CA ASP A 127 2.24 -10.28 8.00
C ASP A 127 2.23 -8.87 7.38
N GLU A 128 1.06 -8.19 7.39
CA GLU A 128 0.97 -6.82 6.85
C GLU A 128 1.72 -5.80 7.71
N ILE A 129 1.72 -5.99 9.03
CA ILE A 129 2.50 -5.14 9.95
C ILE A 129 4.00 -5.35 9.73
N GLU A 130 4.47 -6.59 9.56
CA GLU A 130 5.87 -6.88 9.24
C GLU A 130 6.28 -6.21 7.93
N TRP A 131 5.43 -6.29 6.90
CA TRP A 131 5.66 -5.57 5.65
C TRP A 131 5.74 -4.05 5.87
N LEU A 132 4.83 -3.47 6.65
CA LEU A 132 4.83 -2.03 6.95
C LEU A 132 6.10 -1.61 7.71
N ASP A 133 6.55 -2.42 8.67
CA ASP A 133 7.81 -2.21 9.38
C ASP A 133 8.98 -2.20 8.41
N ILE A 134 9.09 -3.17 7.51
CA ILE A 134 10.14 -3.21 6.48
C ILE A 134 10.11 -1.95 5.59
N GLN A 135 8.92 -1.48 5.19
CA GLN A 135 8.80 -0.25 4.41
C GLN A 135 9.25 0.99 5.18
N PHE A 136 8.91 1.07 6.47
CA PHE A 136 9.35 2.16 7.33
C PHE A 136 10.88 2.19 7.46
N GLU A 137 11.51 1.03 7.72
CA GLU A 137 12.96 0.91 7.84
C GLU A 137 13.67 1.35 6.54
N GLN A 138 13.15 0.91 5.40
CA GLN A 138 13.66 1.32 4.08
C GLN A 138 13.53 2.82 3.86
N GLU A 139 12.40 3.41 4.25
CA GLU A 139 12.18 4.84 4.07
C GLU A 139 13.04 5.69 5.01
N ALA A 140 13.19 5.30 6.29
CA ALA A 140 14.08 5.98 7.23
C ALA A 140 15.54 5.96 6.74
N ALA A 141 16.01 4.81 6.27
CA ALA A 141 17.34 4.66 5.68
C ALA A 141 17.49 5.50 4.39
N TRP A 142 16.46 5.52 3.53
CA TRP A 142 16.45 6.34 2.32
C TRP A 142 16.54 7.83 2.65
N GLN A 143 15.75 8.34 3.60
CA GLN A 143 15.80 9.74 4.02
C GLN A 143 17.15 10.14 4.63
N LYS A 144 17.73 9.27 5.47
CA LYS A 144 19.10 9.47 5.98
C LYS A 144 20.11 9.57 4.83
N SER A 145 19.98 8.71 3.82
CA SER A 145 20.83 8.76 2.63
C SER A 145 20.65 10.04 1.82
N CYS A 146 19.41 10.54 1.66
CA CYS A 146 19.13 11.82 1.02
C CYS A 146 19.83 12.98 1.74
N ALA A 147 19.72 13.04 3.07
CA ALA A 147 20.42 14.05 3.89
C ALA A 147 21.95 13.96 3.73
N ARG A 148 22.49 12.73 3.68
CA ARG A 148 23.92 12.49 3.46
C ARG A 148 24.40 12.99 2.10
N ILE A 149 23.66 12.70 1.04
CA ILE A 149 23.98 13.15 -0.32
C ILE A 149 23.92 14.68 -0.40
N ALA A 150 22.90 15.30 0.21
CA ALA A 150 22.78 16.75 0.27
C ALA A 150 23.99 17.38 0.99
N ALA A 151 24.39 16.84 2.14
CA ALA A 151 25.58 17.30 2.86
C ALA A 151 26.87 17.15 2.04
N GLN A 152 27.08 15.99 1.40
CA GLN A 152 28.24 15.76 0.53
C GLN A 152 28.31 16.79 -0.59
N GLY A 153 27.18 17.13 -1.20
CA GLY A 153 27.11 18.20 -2.18
C GLY A 153 27.58 19.55 -1.63
N GLN A 154 27.19 19.91 -0.41
CA GLN A 154 27.63 21.16 0.25
C GLN A 154 29.13 21.14 0.61
N VAL A 155 29.68 19.99 1.02
CA VAL A 155 31.12 19.81 1.27
C VAL A 155 31.92 20.03 -0.01
N ILE A 156 31.51 19.40 -1.12
CA ILE A 156 32.18 19.54 -2.41
C ILE A 156 32.14 21.00 -2.90
N GLN A 157 31.06 21.72 -2.61
CA GLN A 157 30.92 23.15 -2.91
C GLN A 157 31.71 24.07 -1.96
N GLY A 158 32.36 23.53 -0.92
CA GLY A 158 33.10 24.31 0.08
C GLY A 158 32.23 25.17 1.00
N LYS A 159 30.91 24.93 1.03
CA LYS A 159 29.96 25.68 1.87
C LYS A 159 29.93 25.18 3.31
N ILE A 160 30.25 23.90 3.51
CA ILE A 160 30.45 23.30 4.82
C ILE A 160 31.80 22.59 4.85
N PHE A 161 32.48 22.64 5.99
CA PHE A 161 33.83 22.12 6.15
C PHE A 161 33.87 20.61 6.38
N GLU A 162 32.88 20.08 7.11
CA GLU A 162 32.82 18.67 7.49
C GLU A 162 31.39 18.14 7.36
N MET A 163 31.28 16.83 7.15
CA MET A 163 30.01 16.11 7.13
C MET A 163 29.34 16.15 8.52
N PRO A 164 28.05 16.51 8.62
CA PRO A 164 27.33 16.55 9.89
C PRO A 164 26.89 15.14 10.30
N THR A 165 27.86 14.26 10.60
CA THR A 165 27.63 12.84 10.88
C THR A 165 26.77 12.62 12.11
N LYS A 166 26.98 13.42 13.16
CA LYS A 166 26.21 13.33 14.40
C LYS A 166 24.75 13.69 14.17
N GLU A 167 24.48 14.77 13.45
CA GLU A 167 23.13 15.19 13.10
C GLU A 167 22.44 14.17 12.18
N MET A 168 23.17 13.42 11.36
CA MET A 168 22.59 12.32 10.57
C MET A 168 22.22 11.10 11.41
N GLU A 169 22.97 10.79 12.46
CA GLU A 169 22.63 9.74 13.42
C GLU A 169 21.39 10.15 14.23
N GLU A 170 21.36 11.38 14.74
CA GLU A 170 20.21 11.93 15.45
C GLU A 170 18.94 11.99 14.56
N LEU A 171 19.09 12.15 13.24
CA LEU A 171 17.97 12.15 12.30
C LEU A 171 17.30 10.79 12.20
N GLU A 172 18.11 9.74 12.17
CA GLU A 172 17.62 8.36 12.16
C GLU A 172 16.83 8.06 13.43
N ASP A 173 17.38 8.39 14.60
CA ASP A 173 16.68 8.25 15.89
C ASP A 173 15.36 9.03 15.91
N SER A 174 15.33 10.20 15.28
CA SER A 174 14.13 11.05 15.19
C SER A 174 13.00 10.39 14.40
N PHE A 175 13.30 9.60 13.37
CA PHE A 175 12.28 8.85 12.64
C PHE A 175 11.61 7.80 13.54
N TYR A 176 12.38 7.04 14.31
CA TYR A 176 11.82 6.04 15.24
C TYR A 176 11.00 6.70 16.35
N GLN A 177 11.49 7.80 16.92
CA GLN A 177 10.73 8.58 17.89
C GLN A 177 9.41 9.10 17.32
N ALA A 178 9.41 9.54 16.07
CA ALA A 178 8.20 9.96 15.38
C ALA A 178 7.23 8.79 15.19
N LYS A 179 7.71 7.63 14.73
CA LYS A 179 6.89 6.41 14.62
C LYS A 179 6.20 6.09 15.94
N ASP A 180 6.95 6.05 17.03
CA ASP A 180 6.43 5.74 18.36
C ASP A 180 5.40 6.77 18.85
N ALA A 181 5.70 8.06 18.65
CA ALA A 181 4.81 9.14 19.06
C ALA A 181 3.49 9.13 18.29
N TYR A 182 3.51 8.95 16.97
CA TYR A 182 2.29 8.86 16.15
C TYR A 182 1.53 7.56 16.40
N MET A 183 2.20 6.45 16.70
CA MET A 183 1.53 5.22 17.12
C MET A 183 0.86 5.35 18.49
N LYS A 184 1.46 6.10 19.41
CA LYS A 184 0.81 6.47 20.68
C LYS A 184 -0.41 7.35 20.41
N LEU A 185 -0.27 8.39 19.58
CA LEU A 185 -1.38 9.26 19.18
C LEU A 185 -2.53 8.47 18.55
N TYR A 186 -2.23 7.51 17.70
CA TYR A 186 -3.23 6.62 17.09
C TYR A 186 -4.03 5.84 18.13
N ARG A 187 -3.34 5.21 19.09
CA ARG A 187 -3.99 4.44 20.16
C ARG A 187 -4.91 5.33 21.01
N GLU A 188 -4.48 6.56 21.28
CA GLU A 188 -5.27 7.55 22.01
C GLU A 188 -6.45 8.07 21.16
N SER A 189 -6.24 8.35 19.88
CA SER A 189 -7.27 8.88 18.98
C SER A 189 -8.37 7.85 18.69
N ARG A 190 -8.02 6.56 18.59
CA ARG A 190 -8.97 5.45 18.42
C ARG A 190 -9.96 5.35 19.58
N GLN A 191 -9.52 5.59 20.82
CA GLN A 191 -10.41 5.58 22.00
C GLN A 191 -11.45 6.71 21.97
N VAL A 192 -11.12 7.82 21.33
CA VAL A 192 -11.93 9.06 21.33
C VAL A 192 -12.61 9.29 19.98
N GLY A 193 -12.40 8.42 18.98
CA GLY A 193 -12.96 8.56 17.63
C GLY A 193 -12.42 9.78 16.87
N LYS A 194 -11.22 10.26 17.19
CA LYS A 194 -10.61 11.44 16.54
C LYS A 194 -9.75 11.04 15.33
N PRO A 195 -9.74 11.85 14.26
CA PRO A 195 -8.89 11.59 13.11
C PRO A 195 -7.41 11.73 13.47
N LEU A 196 -6.57 10.90 12.84
CA LEU A 196 -5.11 11.01 12.86
C LEU A 196 -4.67 12.20 12.01
N VAL A 197 -4.25 13.27 12.67
CA VAL A 197 -3.81 14.52 12.03
C VAL A 197 -2.35 14.80 12.31
N LEU A 198 -1.71 15.49 11.38
CA LEU A 198 -0.32 15.92 11.49
C LEU A 198 -0.12 16.79 12.74
N GLN A 199 0.96 16.51 13.44
CA GLN A 199 1.46 17.29 14.57
C GLN A 199 2.77 17.96 14.18
N ASN A 200 3.10 19.07 14.82
CA ASN A 200 4.39 19.76 14.62
C ASN A 200 5.36 19.39 15.77
N TYR A 201 5.59 18.09 15.98
CA TYR A 201 6.52 17.64 17.01
C TYR A 201 7.96 17.87 16.60
N ILE A 202 8.82 18.21 17.56
CA ILE A 202 10.27 18.28 17.37
C ILE A 202 10.87 17.07 18.09
N PHE A 203 11.43 16.15 17.31
CA PHE A 203 12.09 14.93 17.80
C PHE A 203 13.61 15.11 17.77
N GLY A 204 14.32 14.66 18.79
CA GLY A 204 15.77 14.90 18.89
C GLY A 204 16.13 16.37 19.11
N ASN A 205 17.30 16.78 18.60
CA ASN A 205 17.89 18.09 18.88
C ASN A 205 17.45 19.14 17.83
N GLY A 206 16.97 20.31 18.27
CA GLY A 206 16.64 21.41 17.36
C GLY A 206 17.81 21.83 16.46
N ARG A 207 19.05 21.80 16.97
CA ARG A 207 20.26 22.13 16.20
C ARG A 207 20.48 21.19 15.02
N MET A 208 20.07 19.92 15.14
CA MET A 208 20.13 18.96 14.04
C MET A 208 19.31 19.45 12.85
N TYR A 209 18.05 19.82 13.07
CA TYR A 209 17.19 20.34 12.00
C TYR A 209 17.73 21.65 11.42
N GLU A 210 18.28 22.54 12.24
CA GLU A 210 18.93 23.75 11.72
C GLU A 210 20.07 23.44 10.74
N VAL A 211 20.90 22.44 11.05
CA VAL A 211 22.00 22.00 10.17
C VAL A 211 21.45 21.35 8.91
N LEU A 212 20.50 20.44 9.03
CA LEU A 212 19.94 19.69 7.91
C LEU A 212 19.11 20.57 6.96
N ASN A 213 18.30 21.48 7.51
CA ASN A 213 17.50 22.42 6.71
C ASN A 213 18.38 23.34 5.86
N ARG A 214 19.58 23.71 6.33
CA ARG A 214 20.55 24.47 5.54
C ARG A 214 21.10 23.69 4.34
N LEU A 215 21.06 22.36 4.36
CA LEU A 215 21.50 21.52 3.25
C LEU A 215 20.53 21.60 2.06
N GLY A 216 19.24 21.83 2.35
CA GLY A 216 18.12 21.78 1.40
C GLY A 216 17.78 23.08 0.67
N ASN A 217 18.42 24.21 0.99
CA ASN A 217 18.19 25.51 0.34
C ASN A 217 18.77 25.58 -1.09
N LEU A 218 18.21 24.80 -2.03
CA LEU A 218 18.60 24.75 -3.44
C LEU A 218 17.60 25.40 -4.41
N GLN A 219 16.76 26.34 -3.97
CA GLN A 219 16.02 27.19 -4.92
C GLN A 219 15.61 28.56 -4.33
N GLU A 220 16.58 29.48 -4.19
CA GLU A 220 16.38 30.93 -4.35
C GLU A 220 17.73 31.68 -4.25
N ARG A 221 18.60 31.48 -5.25
CA ARG A 221 19.57 32.49 -5.76
C ARG A 221 20.00 32.07 -7.17
N VAL A 222 19.07 32.18 -8.11
CA VAL A 222 19.44 32.61 -9.47
C VAL A 222 18.98 34.07 -9.51
N GLU A 223 19.94 34.97 -9.74
CA GLU A 223 19.74 36.42 -9.86
C GLU A 223 18.71 36.78 -10.94
#